data_AF-A0AAN9TNX4-F1
#
_entry.id   AF-A0AAN9TNX4-F1
#
_cell.length_a   1.000
_cell.length_b   1.000
_cell.length_c   1.000
_cell.angle_alpha   90.00
_cell.angle_beta   90.00
_cell.angle_gamma   90.00
#
_symmetry.space_group_name_H-M   'P 1'
#
loop_
_entity.id
_entity.type
_entity.pdbx_description
1 polymer ?
#
loop_
_entity_poly.entity_id
_entity_poly.type
_entity_poly.pdbx_seq_one_letter_code
_entity_poly.pdbx_strand_id
1 'polypeptide(L)'
;MGSSGAGKSTLLNVLAGYKTGHSNGTILINGQPRSLNKFRKLSRYIMQEDLLQPNMTVLQNMKIAAHLKLGTTVTPAEKRRKIEEIMSMLRLAKTKNTMTSCLSGGEKKRLSIALELVSDPPIIFLDEPTTGLDDVASVQCISLLKMIAMGGRTVICSIHTPSARIFSNFDHVYIMADGQCAYAGVGDDVVQFLSTLNLQCPTHYNPADFVIEVLNREYGDYTERMVMTMENGRCYRWNKPVSCYKTNYAEITNFRRSNQIPILIRIAMYFSYIRYGLEGLVIAIYGSGREGMFCPPEEIFCEIRYPDELLKQVGMESVNYCFGLLPFYAEFLPRP
;
A
#
# COMPACT_ATOMS: atom_id res chain seq x y z
N MET A 1 -9.08 4.80 -13.77
CA MET A 1 -9.05 6.05 -14.57
C MET A 1 -10.13 6.00 -15.64
N GLY A 2 -10.47 7.13 -16.25
CA GLY A 2 -11.53 7.24 -17.26
C GLY A 2 -12.14 8.64 -17.25
N SER A 3 -12.81 9.00 -18.35
CA SER A 3 -13.51 10.28 -18.50
C SER A 3 -14.61 10.47 -17.43
N SER A 4 -15.08 11.70 -17.25
CA SER A 4 -16.23 11.96 -16.39
C SER A 4 -17.45 11.17 -16.89
N GLY A 5 -18.19 10.55 -15.98
CA GLY A 5 -19.32 9.69 -16.36
C GLY A 5 -19.00 8.26 -16.81
N ALA A 6 -17.72 7.89 -16.98
CA ALA A 6 -17.32 6.54 -17.45
C ALA A 6 -17.70 5.37 -16.52
N GLY A 7 -18.31 5.62 -15.36
CA GLY A 7 -18.72 4.60 -14.40
C GLY A 7 -17.71 4.24 -13.30
N LYS A 8 -16.62 5.02 -13.14
CA LYS A 8 -15.56 4.79 -12.13
C LYS A 8 -16.10 4.66 -10.70
N SER A 9 -16.81 5.67 -10.22
CA SER A 9 -17.39 5.69 -8.87
C SER A 9 -18.50 4.64 -8.72
N THR A 10 -19.23 4.35 -9.79
CA THR A 10 -20.22 3.25 -9.80
C THR A 10 -19.54 1.89 -9.60
N LEU A 11 -18.46 1.60 -10.33
CA LEU A 11 -17.67 0.38 -10.18
C LEU A 11 -17.07 0.28 -8.77
N LEU A 12 -16.45 1.35 -8.27
CA LEU A 12 -15.93 1.40 -6.90
C LEU A 12 -17.01 1.10 -5.85
N ASN A 13 -18.20 1.67 -5.98
CA ASN A 13 -19.31 1.41 -5.07
C ASN A 13 -19.80 -0.05 -5.09
N VAL A 14 -19.77 -0.70 -6.26
CA VAL A 14 -20.09 -2.13 -6.40
C VAL A 14 -19.00 -3.00 -5.76
N LEU A 15 -17.72 -2.67 -6.01
CA LEU A 15 -16.57 -3.35 -5.42
C LEU A 15 -16.50 -3.20 -3.89
N ALA A 16 -16.88 -2.04 -3.36
CA ALA A 16 -16.95 -1.77 -1.93
C ALA A 16 -18.22 -2.37 -1.25
N GLY A 17 -19.25 -2.71 -2.04
CA GLY A 17 -20.48 -3.33 -1.54
C GLY A 17 -21.55 -2.34 -1.03
N TYR A 18 -21.50 -1.09 -1.49
CA TYR A 18 -22.54 -0.07 -1.27
C TYR A 18 -23.71 -0.19 -2.25
N LYS A 19 -23.44 -0.61 -3.50
CA LYS A 19 -24.49 -0.88 -4.50
C LYS A 19 -24.50 -2.37 -4.85
N THR A 20 -25.65 -3.03 -4.65
CA THR A 20 -25.83 -4.47 -4.91
C THR A 20 -27.04 -4.81 -5.79
N GLY A 21 -27.92 -3.84 -6.08
CA GLY A 21 -29.23 -4.13 -6.69
C GLY A 21 -29.26 -4.39 -8.19
N HIS A 22 -28.20 -4.08 -8.95
CA HIS A 22 -28.20 -4.14 -10.42
C HIS A 22 -26.86 -4.66 -11.00
N SER A 23 -26.14 -5.51 -10.28
CA SER A 23 -24.82 -6.00 -10.69
C SER A 23 -24.84 -7.51 -10.96
N ASN A 24 -24.49 -7.90 -12.18
CA ASN A 24 -24.23 -9.30 -12.52
C ASN A 24 -22.73 -9.62 -12.38
N GLY A 25 -22.41 -10.88 -12.09
CA GLY A 25 -21.04 -11.38 -11.96
C GLY A 25 -20.64 -11.70 -10.53
N THR A 26 -19.41 -12.20 -10.37
CA THR A 26 -18.87 -12.67 -9.09
C THR A 26 -17.61 -11.90 -8.72
N ILE A 27 -17.57 -11.38 -7.50
CA ILE A 27 -16.38 -10.74 -6.93
C ILE A 27 -15.70 -11.74 -6.01
N LEU A 28 -14.42 -12.00 -6.28
CA LEU A 28 -13.58 -12.89 -5.48
C LEU A 28 -12.63 -12.08 -4.60
N ILE A 29 -12.38 -12.57 -3.40
CA ILE A 29 -11.39 -12.05 -2.45
C ILE A 29 -10.52 -13.24 -2.08
N ASN A 30 -9.21 -13.16 -2.38
CA ASN A 30 -8.27 -14.27 -2.18
C ASN A 30 -8.78 -15.59 -2.80
N GLY A 31 -9.36 -15.50 -4.00
CA GLY A 31 -9.93 -16.64 -4.73
C GLY A 31 -11.30 -17.12 -4.25
N GLN A 32 -11.85 -16.56 -3.16
CA GLN A 32 -13.13 -16.98 -2.59
C GLN A 32 -14.25 -15.97 -2.87
N PRO A 33 -15.50 -16.42 -3.11
CA PRO A 33 -16.64 -15.51 -3.29
C PRO A 33 -16.81 -14.54 -2.13
N ARG A 34 -17.01 -13.25 -2.45
CA ARG A 34 -17.18 -12.19 -1.46
C ARG A 34 -18.46 -12.37 -0.64
N SER A 35 -18.30 -12.52 0.68
CA SER A 35 -19.39 -12.32 1.64
C SER A 35 -19.50 -10.85 2.04
N LEU A 36 -20.62 -10.19 1.74
CA LEU A 36 -20.82 -8.76 2.02
C LEU A 36 -20.65 -8.40 3.51
N ASN A 37 -21.17 -9.24 4.41
CA ASN A 37 -21.13 -8.98 5.86
C ASN A 37 -19.70 -9.02 6.41
N LYS A 38 -18.88 -9.98 5.96
CA LYS A 38 -17.47 -10.05 6.33
C LYS A 38 -16.67 -8.94 5.65
N PHE A 39 -16.93 -8.71 4.37
CA PHE A 39 -16.19 -7.74 3.57
C PHE A 39 -16.33 -6.31 4.09
N ARG A 40 -17.53 -5.87 4.49
CA ARG A 40 -17.75 -4.54 5.08
C ARG A 40 -16.92 -4.28 6.34
N LYS A 41 -16.50 -5.33 7.06
CA LYS A 41 -15.60 -5.22 8.22
C LYS A 41 -14.13 -5.12 7.82
N LEU A 42 -13.76 -5.73 6.68
CA LEU A 42 -12.39 -5.79 6.14
C LEU A 42 -12.04 -4.59 5.25
N SER A 43 -13.04 -3.96 4.62
CA SER A 43 -12.83 -2.86 3.68
C SER A 43 -13.26 -1.51 4.25
N ARG A 44 -12.54 -0.44 3.90
CA ARG A 44 -12.99 0.96 4.12
C ARG A 44 -13.13 1.72 2.81
N TYR A 45 -14.06 2.66 2.79
CA TYR A 45 -14.34 3.52 1.65
C TYR A 45 -14.24 4.97 2.05
N ILE A 46 -13.39 5.71 1.36
CA ILE A 46 -13.18 7.14 1.55
C ILE A 46 -13.85 7.83 0.37
N MET A 47 -14.87 8.62 0.66
CA MET A 47 -15.62 9.36 -0.34
C MET A 47 -14.79 10.54 -0.90
N GLN A 48 -15.28 11.10 -2.00
CA GLN A 48 -14.70 12.28 -2.62
C GLN A 48 -14.74 13.48 -1.65
N GLU A 49 -15.91 13.76 -1.08
CA GLU A 49 -16.10 14.81 -0.08
C GLU A 49 -15.66 14.35 1.32
N ASP A 50 -14.80 15.15 1.94
CA ASP A 50 -14.29 14.91 3.30
C ASP A 50 -15.29 15.42 4.35
N LEU A 51 -16.12 14.52 4.87
CA LEU A 51 -17.10 14.82 5.92
C LEU A 51 -16.47 14.86 7.31
N LEU A 52 -15.66 15.90 7.56
CA LEU A 52 -14.97 16.11 8.83
C LEU A 52 -15.72 17.08 9.75
N GLN A 53 -15.63 16.88 11.07
CA GLN A 53 -16.23 17.79 12.06
C GLN A 53 -15.40 19.08 12.19
N PRO A 54 -15.92 20.25 11.76
CA PRO A 54 -15.12 21.48 11.63
C PRO A 54 -14.68 22.04 12.99
N ASN A 55 -15.50 21.84 14.02
CA ASN A 55 -15.31 22.41 15.37
C ASN A 55 -14.55 21.48 16.32
N MET A 56 -13.83 20.49 15.77
CA MET A 56 -13.01 19.57 16.54
C MET A 56 -11.57 19.60 16.04
N THR A 57 -10.62 19.37 16.95
CA THR A 57 -9.21 19.23 16.57
C THR A 57 -8.95 17.90 15.88
N VAL A 58 -7.82 17.81 15.16
CA VAL A 58 -7.34 16.55 14.55
C VAL A 58 -7.29 15.43 15.60
N LEU A 59 -6.71 15.71 16.77
CA LEU A 59 -6.58 14.74 17.85
C LEU A 59 -7.94 14.30 18.42
N GLN A 60 -8.90 15.22 18.53
CA GLN A 60 -10.26 14.89 18.99
C GLN A 60 -10.99 13.97 18.00
N ASN A 61 -10.94 14.30 16.70
CA ASN A 61 -11.50 13.45 15.65
C ASN A 61 -10.90 12.03 15.71
N MET A 62 -9.56 11.94 15.80
CA MET A 62 -8.87 10.64 15.90
C MET A 62 -9.24 9.86 17.16
N LYS A 63 -9.38 10.53 18.32
CA LYS A 63 -9.85 9.90 19.55
C LYS A 63 -11.25 9.35 19.40
N ILE A 64 -12.19 10.12 18.84
CA ILE A 64 -13.56 9.67 18.62
C ILE A 64 -13.59 8.45 17.70
N ALA A 65 -12.88 8.52 16.57
CA ALA A 65 -12.76 7.39 15.64
C ALA A 65 -12.19 6.14 16.31
N ALA A 66 -11.14 6.27 17.13
CA ALA A 66 -10.55 5.16 17.87
C ALA A 66 -11.49 4.54 18.90
N HIS A 67 -12.25 5.34 19.65
CA HIS A 67 -13.20 4.80 20.62
C HIS A 67 -14.36 4.08 19.93
N LEU A 68 -14.86 4.60 18.81
CA LEU A 68 -15.98 4.00 18.07
C LEU A 68 -15.57 2.76 17.27
N LYS A 69 -14.41 2.79 16.59
CA LYS A 69 -13.99 1.71 15.69
C LYS A 69 -13.30 0.54 16.40
N LEU A 70 -12.60 0.79 17.50
CA LEU A 70 -11.86 -0.25 18.25
C LEU A 70 -12.64 -0.81 19.44
N GLY A 71 -13.77 -0.20 19.81
CA GLY A 71 -14.61 -0.67 20.92
C GLY A 71 -13.89 -0.65 22.27
N THR A 72 -14.32 -1.49 23.20
CA THR A 72 -13.75 -1.59 24.56
C THR A 72 -12.69 -2.68 24.72
N THR A 73 -12.47 -3.50 23.69
CA THR A 73 -11.49 -4.59 23.71
C THR A 73 -10.05 -4.09 23.73
N VAL A 74 -9.79 -2.91 23.17
CA VAL A 74 -8.46 -2.29 23.11
C VAL A 74 -8.29 -1.28 24.25
N THR A 75 -7.15 -1.36 24.95
CA THR A 75 -6.88 -0.48 26.09
C THR A 75 -6.73 0.98 25.67
N PRO A 76 -7.02 1.96 26.56
CA PRO A 76 -6.82 3.37 26.25
C PRO A 76 -5.37 3.73 25.87
N ALA A 77 -4.39 3.02 26.43
CA ALA A 77 -2.98 3.20 26.12
C ALA A 77 -2.65 2.74 24.69
N GLU A 78 -3.13 1.56 24.28
CA GLU A 78 -2.96 1.05 22.92
C GLU A 78 -3.67 1.92 21.89
N LYS A 79 -4.88 2.42 22.20
CA LYS A 79 -5.59 3.38 21.33
C LYS A 79 -4.75 4.63 21.10
N ARG A 80 -4.15 5.18 22.16
CA ARG A 80 -3.28 6.36 22.08
C ARG A 80 -2.05 6.08 21.20
N ARG A 81 -1.37 4.95 21.42
CA ARG A 81 -0.23 4.51 20.59
C ARG A 81 -0.62 4.43 19.12
N LYS A 82 -1.73 3.77 18.80
CA LYS A 82 -2.20 3.62 17.41
C LYS A 82 -2.52 4.97 16.76
N ILE A 83 -3.14 5.90 17.50
CA ILE A 83 -3.39 7.26 17.02
C ILE A 83 -2.08 8.00 16.72
N GLU A 84 -1.08 7.91 17.61
CA GLU A 84 0.22 8.56 17.43
C GLU A 84 0.99 8.00 16.23
N GLU A 85 0.97 6.68 16.04
CA GLU A 85 1.56 6.00 14.89
C GLU A 85 0.94 6.47 13.57
N ILE A 86 -0.40 6.51 13.49
CA ILE A 86 -1.12 6.95 12.30
C ILE A 86 -0.86 8.44 12.04
N MET A 87 -0.89 9.30 13.06
CA MET A 87 -0.62 10.73 12.89
C MET A 87 0.83 10.99 12.44
N SER A 88 1.78 10.19 12.91
CA SER A 88 3.18 10.26 12.47
C SER A 88 3.31 9.83 11.01
N MET A 89 2.74 8.68 10.64
CA MET A 89 2.76 8.13 9.28
C MET A 89 2.17 9.12 8.26
N LEU A 90 1.06 9.77 8.60
CA LEU A 90 0.36 10.71 7.72
C LEU A 90 0.87 12.15 7.83
N ARG A 91 1.94 12.38 8.60
CA ARG A 91 2.55 13.70 8.83
C ARG A 91 1.54 14.74 9.36
N LEU A 92 0.65 14.31 10.27
CA LEU A 92 -0.36 15.13 10.96
C LEU A 92 0.04 15.49 12.40
N ALA A 93 1.19 15.00 12.88
CA ALA A 93 1.65 15.24 14.25
C ALA A 93 1.77 16.75 14.61
N LYS A 94 2.19 17.58 13.65
CA LYS A 94 2.31 19.05 13.83
C LYS A 94 0.96 19.74 13.97
N THR A 95 -0.08 19.24 13.30
CA THR A 95 -1.43 19.82 13.28
C THR A 95 -2.39 19.14 14.25
N LYS A 96 -1.89 18.31 15.17
CA LYS A 96 -2.71 17.52 16.11
C LYS A 96 -3.72 18.37 16.91
N ASN A 97 -3.35 19.60 17.27
CA ASN A 97 -4.16 20.52 18.07
C ASN A 97 -4.87 21.58 17.20
N THR A 98 -4.70 21.53 15.89
CA THR A 98 -5.34 22.45 14.95
C THR A 98 -6.80 22.05 14.76
N MET A 99 -7.69 23.04 14.68
CA MET A 99 -9.10 22.84 14.35
C MET A 99 -9.24 22.38 12.91
N THR A 100 -10.18 21.46 12.66
CA THR A 100 -10.35 20.87 11.33
C THR A 100 -10.79 21.89 10.27
N SER A 101 -11.52 22.94 10.69
CA SER A 101 -11.86 24.08 9.82
C SER A 101 -10.63 24.84 9.29
N CYS A 102 -9.52 24.86 10.05
CA CYS A 102 -8.29 25.57 9.71
C CYS A 102 -7.27 24.74 8.93
N LEU A 103 -7.58 23.48 8.61
CA LEU A 103 -6.68 22.61 7.86
C LEU A 103 -6.70 22.95 6.36
N SER A 104 -5.54 22.82 5.72
CA SER A 104 -5.44 22.83 4.26
C SER A 104 -6.20 21.65 3.64
N GLY A 105 -6.56 21.73 2.35
CA GLY A 105 -7.23 20.62 1.65
C GLY A 105 -6.46 19.30 1.75
N GLY A 106 -5.13 19.33 1.57
CA GLY A 106 -4.28 18.15 1.68
C GLY A 106 -4.18 17.60 3.11
N GLU A 107 -4.28 18.44 4.13
CA GLU A 107 -4.34 17.98 5.53
C GLU A 107 -5.70 17.39 5.88
N LYS A 108 -6.80 18.00 5.40
CA LYS A 108 -8.14 17.42 5.52
C LYS A 108 -8.18 16.03 4.89
N LYS A 109 -7.64 15.87 3.68
CA LYS A 109 -7.63 14.57 3.02
C LYS A 109 -6.82 13.53 3.77
N ARG A 110 -5.64 13.91 4.27
CA ARG A 110 -4.82 13.04 5.13
C ARG A 110 -5.54 12.67 6.42
N LEU A 111 -6.30 13.58 7.03
CA LEU A 111 -7.12 13.28 8.19
C LEU A 111 -8.24 12.29 7.85
N SER A 112 -8.95 12.46 6.73
CA SER A 112 -9.96 11.49 6.28
C SER A 112 -9.39 10.08 6.14
N ILE A 113 -8.20 9.96 5.54
CA ILE A 113 -7.47 8.69 5.44
C ILE A 113 -7.10 8.16 6.84
N ALA A 114 -6.62 9.04 7.73
CA ALA A 114 -6.26 8.69 9.11
C ALA A 114 -7.41 8.04 9.87
N LEU A 115 -8.60 8.62 9.77
CA LEU A 115 -9.79 8.15 10.49
C LEU A 115 -10.18 6.74 10.05
N GLU A 116 -9.98 6.37 8.79
CA GLU A 116 -10.25 5.02 8.29
C GLU A 116 -9.17 4.00 8.66
N LEU A 117 -7.90 4.42 8.68
CA LEU A 117 -6.76 3.58 9.07
C LEU A 117 -6.76 3.16 10.53
N VAL A 118 -7.50 3.84 11.40
CA VAL A 118 -7.66 3.44 12.81
C VAL A 118 -8.11 1.99 12.96
N SER A 119 -8.97 1.51 12.05
CA SER A 119 -9.45 0.12 12.07
C SER A 119 -8.49 -0.90 11.45
N ASP A 120 -7.34 -0.45 10.95
CA ASP A 120 -6.35 -1.25 10.22
C ASP A 120 -6.94 -2.14 9.12
N PRO A 121 -7.65 -1.56 8.14
CA PRO A 121 -8.30 -2.35 7.10
C PRO A 121 -7.30 -2.91 6.09
N PRO A 122 -7.40 -4.20 5.70
CA PRO A 122 -6.60 -4.76 4.61
C PRO A 122 -6.94 -4.18 3.23
N ILE A 123 -8.16 -3.66 3.02
CA ILE A 123 -8.63 -3.15 1.74
C ILE A 123 -9.16 -1.72 1.91
N ILE A 124 -8.68 -0.79 1.08
CA ILE A 124 -9.06 0.62 1.13
C ILE A 124 -9.48 1.08 -0.27
N PHE A 125 -10.68 1.64 -0.35
CA PHE A 125 -11.22 2.28 -1.54
C PHE A 125 -11.21 3.80 -1.36
N LEU A 126 -10.76 4.54 -2.37
CA LEU A 126 -10.79 5.99 -2.39
C LEU A 126 -11.44 6.51 -3.67
N ASP A 127 -12.48 7.32 -3.52
CA ASP A 127 -13.11 8.00 -4.65
C ASP A 127 -12.45 9.37 -4.85
N GLU A 128 -11.78 9.54 -5.98
CA GLU A 128 -11.10 10.76 -6.42
C GLU A 128 -10.28 11.48 -5.32
N PRO A 129 -9.25 10.82 -4.75
CA PRO A 129 -8.54 11.34 -3.58
C PRO A 129 -7.69 12.59 -3.85
N THR A 130 -7.49 12.95 -5.11
CA THR A 130 -6.72 14.12 -5.55
C THR A 130 -7.61 15.31 -5.92
N THR A 131 -8.93 15.15 -5.93
CA THR A 131 -9.84 16.24 -6.32
C THR A 131 -9.80 17.37 -5.29
N GLY A 132 -9.64 18.60 -5.77
CA GLY A 132 -9.53 19.80 -4.92
C GLY A 132 -8.16 19.99 -4.26
N LEU A 133 -7.16 19.18 -4.62
CA LEU A 133 -5.76 19.36 -4.21
C LEU A 133 -4.95 20.03 -5.32
N ASP A 134 -3.91 20.78 -4.93
CA ASP A 134 -2.90 21.25 -5.86
C ASP A 134 -1.98 20.10 -6.31
N ASP A 135 -1.14 20.33 -7.32
CA ASP A 135 -0.27 19.28 -7.88
C ASP A 135 0.68 18.70 -6.83
N VAL A 136 1.20 19.55 -5.93
CA VAL A 136 2.14 19.12 -4.89
C VAL A 136 1.43 18.26 -3.84
N ALA A 137 0.27 18.67 -3.32
CA ALA A 137 -0.47 17.86 -2.36
C ALA A 137 -1.03 16.59 -3.02
N SER A 138 -1.40 16.63 -4.30
CA SER A 138 -1.84 15.45 -5.05
C SER A 138 -0.75 14.39 -5.15
N VAL A 139 0.47 14.78 -5.53
CA VAL A 139 1.63 13.88 -5.55
C VAL A 139 1.90 13.31 -4.16
N GLN A 140 1.88 14.16 -3.12
CA GLN A 140 2.09 13.71 -1.74
C GLN A 140 1.00 12.73 -1.27
N CYS A 141 -0.26 12.96 -1.65
CA CYS A 141 -1.38 12.09 -1.34
C CYS A 141 -1.19 10.71 -1.99
N ILE A 142 -0.84 10.67 -3.28
CA ILE A 142 -0.62 9.39 -3.99
C ILE A 142 0.62 8.66 -3.46
N SER A 143 1.72 9.35 -3.18
CA SER A 143 2.90 8.72 -2.56
C SER A 143 2.59 8.13 -1.17
N LEU A 144 1.71 8.79 -0.42
CA LEU A 144 1.25 8.25 0.86
C LEU A 144 0.39 6.99 0.68
N LEU A 145 -0.54 6.99 -0.28
CA LEU A 145 -1.34 5.80 -0.60
C LEU A 145 -0.46 4.63 -1.07
N LYS A 146 0.59 4.93 -1.85
CA LYS A 146 1.61 3.97 -2.25
C LYS A 146 2.32 3.34 -1.04
N MET A 147 2.75 4.17 -0.08
CA MET A 147 3.35 3.69 1.17
C MET A 147 2.39 2.78 1.96
N ILE A 148 1.12 3.16 2.05
CA ILE A 148 0.08 2.35 2.72
C ILE A 148 -0.07 0.99 2.03
N ALA A 149 -0.06 0.97 0.69
CA ALA A 149 -0.15 -0.25 -0.11
C ALA A 149 1.10 -1.15 0.08
N MET A 150 2.29 -0.57 0.07
CA MET A 150 3.56 -1.26 0.34
C MET A 150 3.59 -1.89 1.75
N GLY A 151 2.83 -1.36 2.69
CA GLY A 151 2.61 -1.95 4.01
C GLY A 151 1.70 -3.19 4.03
N GLY A 152 1.46 -3.83 2.88
CA GLY A 152 0.66 -5.06 2.76
C GLY A 152 -0.84 -4.86 2.59
N ARG A 153 -1.29 -3.65 2.20
CA ARG A 153 -2.72 -3.32 2.02
C ARG A 153 -3.08 -3.21 0.55
N THR A 154 -4.30 -3.60 0.20
CA THR A 154 -4.85 -3.36 -1.14
C THR A 154 -5.50 -1.98 -1.18
N VAL A 155 -4.90 -1.06 -1.93
CA VAL A 155 -5.44 0.30 -2.12
C VAL A 155 -5.98 0.44 -3.54
N ILE A 156 -7.24 0.83 -3.67
CA ILE A 156 -7.93 1.01 -4.94
C ILE A 156 -8.47 2.44 -4.97
N CYS A 157 -8.11 3.22 -5.98
CA CYS A 157 -8.61 4.59 -6.11
C CYS A 157 -9.12 4.91 -7.52
N SER A 158 -10.15 5.76 -7.62
CA SER A 158 -10.52 6.43 -8.87
C SER A 158 -9.70 7.70 -9.01
N ILE A 159 -9.22 7.98 -10.21
CA ILE A 159 -8.50 9.22 -10.52
C ILE A 159 -9.00 9.74 -11.86
N HIS A 160 -9.23 11.05 -11.88
CA HIS A 160 -9.49 11.84 -13.09
C HIS A 160 -8.16 12.34 -13.63
N THR A 161 -7.84 12.04 -14.90
CA THR A 161 -6.68 12.57 -15.66
C THR A 161 -5.43 12.92 -14.82
N PRO A 162 -4.66 11.92 -14.33
CA PRO A 162 -3.47 12.16 -13.53
C PRO A 162 -2.33 12.75 -14.36
N SER A 163 -1.57 13.66 -13.76
CA SER A 163 -0.28 14.08 -14.31
C SER A 163 0.67 12.89 -14.45
N ALA A 164 1.64 12.98 -15.36
CA ALA A 164 2.63 11.92 -15.60
C ALA A 164 3.37 11.48 -14.32
N ARG A 165 3.62 12.43 -13.39
CA ARG A 165 4.23 12.14 -12.08
C ARG A 165 3.35 11.30 -11.18
N ILE A 166 2.03 11.53 -11.19
CA ILE A 166 1.08 10.74 -10.42
C ILE A 166 0.91 9.37 -11.09
N PHE A 167 0.80 9.36 -12.41
CA PHE A 167 0.61 8.15 -13.21
C PHE A 167 1.69 7.09 -12.97
N SER A 168 2.95 7.49 -12.88
CA SER A 168 4.08 6.57 -12.64
C SER A 168 4.10 5.92 -11.25
N ASN A 169 3.25 6.36 -10.32
CA ASN A 169 3.18 5.76 -8.97
C ASN A 169 2.24 4.53 -8.90
N PHE A 170 1.41 4.27 -9.92
CA PHE A 170 0.45 3.17 -9.90
C PHE A 170 1.08 1.84 -10.33
N ASP A 171 0.86 0.80 -9.52
CA ASP A 171 1.24 -0.58 -9.87
C ASP A 171 0.37 -1.13 -11.00
N HIS A 172 -0.94 -0.86 -10.92
CA HIS A 172 -1.93 -1.31 -11.87
C HIS A 172 -2.87 -0.17 -12.24
N VAL A 173 -3.20 -0.11 -13.51
CA VAL A 173 -4.09 0.88 -14.12
C VAL A 173 -5.27 0.15 -14.74
N TYR A 174 -6.47 0.60 -14.38
CA TYR A 174 -7.73 0.17 -14.97
C TYR A 174 -8.41 1.38 -15.60
N ILE A 175 -8.60 1.36 -16.91
CA ILE A 175 -9.15 2.47 -17.69
C ILE A 175 -10.54 2.10 -18.18
N MET A 176 -11.50 2.97 -17.88
CA MET A 176 -12.91 2.80 -18.24
C MET A 176 -13.37 3.85 -19.25
N ALA A 177 -14.23 3.42 -20.16
CA ALA A 177 -15.03 4.27 -21.04
C ALA A 177 -16.43 3.67 -21.15
N ASP A 178 -17.48 4.50 -21.01
CA ASP A 178 -18.88 4.10 -21.14
C ASP A 178 -19.27 2.82 -20.36
N GLY A 179 -18.71 2.64 -19.17
CA GLY A 179 -18.95 1.48 -18.30
C GLY A 179 -18.21 0.19 -18.70
N GLN A 180 -17.41 0.24 -19.77
CA GLN A 180 -16.58 -0.86 -20.26
C GLN A 180 -15.10 -0.65 -19.91
N CYS A 181 -14.34 -1.74 -19.84
CA CYS A 181 -12.90 -1.72 -19.63
C CYS A 181 -12.18 -1.58 -20.97
N ALA A 182 -11.50 -0.45 -21.16
CA ALA A 182 -10.68 -0.19 -22.34
C ALA A 182 -9.21 -0.64 -22.15
N TYR A 183 -8.73 -0.69 -20.89
CA TYR A 183 -7.39 -1.16 -20.55
C TYR A 183 -7.35 -1.67 -19.11
N ALA A 184 -6.68 -2.79 -18.88
CA ALA A 184 -6.32 -3.29 -17.57
C ALA A 184 -4.90 -3.87 -17.61
N GLY A 185 -3.99 -3.33 -16.79
CA GLY A 185 -2.60 -3.75 -16.82
C GLY A 185 -1.68 -2.86 -15.98
N VAL A 186 -0.37 -3.03 -16.15
CA VAL A 186 0.64 -2.13 -15.57
C VAL A 186 0.65 -0.79 -16.31
N GLY A 187 0.94 0.32 -15.61
CA GLY A 187 0.97 1.66 -16.20
C GLY A 187 2.00 1.80 -17.33
N ASP A 188 3.18 1.23 -17.17
CA ASP A 188 4.29 1.32 -18.14
C ASP A 188 3.95 0.69 -19.51
N ASP A 189 3.11 -0.34 -19.53
CA ASP A 189 2.77 -1.08 -20.74
C ASP A 189 1.63 -0.42 -21.54
N VAL A 190 1.04 0.68 -21.05
CA VAL A 190 -0.07 1.39 -21.73
C VAL A 190 0.33 1.84 -23.13
N VAL A 191 1.52 2.43 -23.29
CA VAL A 191 2.02 2.91 -24.59
C VAL A 191 2.23 1.74 -25.57
N GLN A 192 2.74 0.61 -25.06
CA GLN A 192 2.92 -0.60 -25.85
C GLN A 192 1.58 -1.18 -26.31
N PHE A 193 0.56 -1.17 -25.45
CA PHE A 193 -0.79 -1.60 -25.80
C PHE A 193 -1.38 -0.72 -26.91
N LEU A 194 -1.30 0.61 -26.77
CA LEU A 194 -1.80 1.54 -27.80
C LEU A 194 -1.12 1.30 -29.16
N SER A 195 0.17 1.00 -29.14
CA SER A 195 0.94 0.71 -30.35
C SER A 195 0.42 -0.52 -31.10
N THR A 196 -0.15 -1.51 -30.41
CA THR A 196 -0.80 -2.68 -31.06
C THR A 196 -2.07 -2.32 -31.82
N LEU A 197 -2.67 -1.17 -31.52
CA LEU A 197 -3.86 -0.63 -32.19
C LEU A 197 -3.51 0.42 -33.25
N ASN A 198 -2.22 0.54 -33.61
CA ASN A 198 -1.67 1.58 -34.48
C ASN A 198 -1.86 3.01 -33.93
N LEU A 199 -1.99 3.17 -32.61
CA LEU A 199 -2.01 4.47 -31.93
C LEU A 199 -0.61 4.78 -31.40
N GLN A 200 0.03 5.80 -31.96
CA GLN A 200 1.35 6.25 -31.52
C GLN A 200 1.21 7.39 -30.52
N CYS A 201 1.58 7.13 -29.27
CA CYS A 201 1.66 8.16 -28.25
C CYS A 201 2.90 9.03 -28.52
N PRO A 202 2.77 10.37 -28.59
CA PRO A 202 3.94 11.25 -28.73
C PRO A 202 4.87 11.13 -27.50
N THR A 203 6.18 11.24 -27.72
CA THR A 203 7.21 11.01 -26.68
C THR A 203 7.17 12.01 -25.53
N HIS A 204 6.73 13.24 -25.79
CA HIS A 204 6.63 14.31 -24.80
C HIS A 204 5.22 14.48 -24.25
N TYR A 205 4.33 13.53 -24.53
CA TYR A 205 2.95 13.56 -24.08
C TYR A 205 2.72 12.61 -22.92
N ASN A 206 1.81 12.97 -22.03
CA ASN A 206 1.44 12.11 -20.92
C ASN A 206 0.60 10.93 -21.44
N PRO A 207 1.03 9.67 -21.25
CA PRO A 207 0.26 8.51 -21.72
C PRO A 207 -1.14 8.45 -21.12
N ALA A 208 -1.30 8.92 -19.87
CA ALA A 208 -2.60 9.00 -19.22
C ALA A 208 -3.58 9.91 -19.97
N ASP A 209 -3.11 11.08 -20.42
CA ASP A 209 -3.95 12.05 -21.12
C ASP A 209 -4.27 11.54 -22.54
N PHE A 210 -3.26 11.01 -23.24
CA PHE A 210 -3.44 10.46 -24.58
C PHE A 210 -4.50 9.35 -24.62
N VAL A 211 -4.50 8.42 -23.67
CA VAL A 211 -5.52 7.38 -23.62
C VAL A 211 -6.92 7.97 -23.43
N ILE A 212 -7.06 9.00 -22.59
CA ILE A 212 -8.36 9.61 -22.31
C ILE A 212 -8.88 10.35 -23.56
N GLU A 213 -8.02 11.05 -24.30
CA GLU A 213 -8.37 11.72 -25.56
C GLU A 213 -8.80 10.72 -26.64
N VAL A 214 -8.08 9.60 -26.75
CA VAL A 214 -8.46 8.48 -27.63
C VAL A 214 -9.86 7.97 -27.27
N LEU A 215 -10.16 7.79 -25.98
CA LEU A 215 -11.46 7.32 -25.52
C LEU A 215 -12.57 8.38 -25.68
N ASN A 216 -12.21 9.66 -25.69
CA ASN A 216 -13.11 10.78 -26.00
C ASN A 216 -13.33 10.98 -27.51
N ARG A 217 -12.82 10.07 -28.36
CA ARG A 217 -12.97 10.06 -29.83
C ARG A 217 -12.26 11.21 -30.55
N GLU A 218 -11.28 11.85 -29.93
CA GLU A 218 -10.51 12.93 -30.56
C GLU A 218 -9.62 12.42 -31.72
N TYR A 219 -9.22 11.15 -31.63
CA TYR A 219 -8.41 10.47 -32.64
C TYR A 219 -9.22 9.55 -33.56
N GLY A 220 -10.54 9.46 -33.37
CA GLY A 220 -11.45 8.51 -34.02
C GLY A 220 -12.07 7.51 -33.04
N ASP A 221 -12.93 6.62 -33.54
CA ASP A 221 -13.61 5.63 -32.69
C ASP A 221 -12.75 4.38 -32.45
N TYR A 222 -11.95 4.42 -31.37
CA TYR A 222 -11.10 3.31 -30.94
C TYR A 222 -11.65 2.58 -29.72
N THR A 223 -12.68 3.11 -29.06
CA THR A 223 -13.19 2.60 -27.79
C THR A 223 -13.60 1.14 -27.92
N GLU A 224 -14.40 0.80 -28.94
CA GLU A 224 -14.83 -0.59 -29.17
C GLU A 224 -13.65 -1.53 -29.44
N ARG A 225 -12.67 -1.08 -30.25
CA ARG A 225 -11.46 -1.87 -30.55
C ARG A 225 -10.62 -2.13 -29.30
N MET A 226 -10.43 -1.12 -28.46
CA MET A 226 -9.71 -1.24 -27.19
C MET A 226 -10.42 -2.22 -26.25
N VAL A 227 -11.74 -2.07 -26.09
CA VAL A 227 -12.57 -2.95 -25.24
C VAL A 227 -12.54 -4.39 -25.74
N MET A 228 -12.66 -4.62 -27.05
CA MET A 228 -12.56 -5.97 -27.65
C MET A 228 -11.19 -6.58 -27.42
N THR A 229 -10.11 -5.83 -27.64
CA THR A 229 -8.72 -6.30 -27.45
C THR A 229 -8.44 -6.66 -25.99
N MET A 230 -9.09 -5.96 -25.05
CA MET A 230 -8.98 -6.23 -23.62
C MET A 230 -10.00 -7.26 -23.10
N GLU A 231 -10.87 -7.77 -23.96
CA GLU A 231 -11.98 -8.65 -23.60
C GLU A 231 -12.79 -8.10 -22.41
N ASN A 232 -13.00 -6.78 -22.40
CA ASN A 232 -13.63 -6.05 -21.29
C ASN A 232 -12.98 -6.35 -19.91
N GLY A 233 -11.64 -6.40 -19.88
CA GLY A 233 -10.85 -6.59 -18.66
C GLY A 233 -10.55 -8.06 -18.29
N ARG A 234 -10.88 -9.01 -19.18
CA ARG A 234 -10.56 -10.44 -19.00
C ARG A 234 -9.18 -10.81 -19.56
N CYS A 235 -8.57 -9.94 -20.37
CA CYS A 235 -7.23 -10.12 -20.88
C CYS A 235 -6.18 -9.80 -19.80
N TYR A 236 -5.55 -10.83 -19.23
CA TYR A 236 -4.50 -10.67 -18.21
C TYR A 236 -3.08 -10.54 -18.79
N ARG A 237 -2.94 -10.44 -20.12
CA ARG A 237 -1.62 -10.35 -20.79
C ARG A 237 -0.78 -9.16 -20.29
N TRP A 238 -1.45 -8.06 -19.96
CA TRP A 238 -0.82 -6.81 -19.52
C TRP A 238 -0.72 -6.71 -17.98
N ASN A 239 -1.17 -7.76 -17.28
CA ASN A 239 -0.98 -7.92 -15.85
C ASN A 239 0.33 -8.68 -15.63
N LYS A 240 1.45 -7.95 -15.51
CA LYS A 240 2.64 -8.55 -14.90
C LYS A 240 2.31 -8.79 -13.42
N PRO A 241 2.72 -9.92 -12.82
CA PRO A 241 2.66 -10.05 -11.38
C PRO A 241 3.40 -8.83 -10.81
N VAL A 242 2.78 -8.14 -9.84
CA VAL A 242 3.52 -7.14 -9.05
C VAL A 242 4.77 -7.87 -8.61
N SER A 243 5.94 -7.49 -9.15
CA SER A 243 7.18 -8.07 -8.67
C SER A 243 7.16 -7.75 -7.19
N CYS A 244 7.06 -8.76 -6.33
CA CYS A 244 7.21 -8.57 -4.89
C CYS A 244 8.43 -7.68 -4.75
N TYR A 245 8.22 -6.45 -4.29
CA TYR A 245 9.18 -5.37 -4.45
C TYR A 245 10.57 -5.93 -4.21
N LYS A 246 11.41 -6.01 -5.26
CA LYS A 246 12.85 -5.96 -5.07
C LYS A 246 13.11 -4.57 -4.54
N THR A 247 12.75 -4.39 -3.27
CA THR A 247 12.92 -3.14 -2.59
C THR A 247 14.42 -2.96 -2.54
N ASN A 248 14.91 -1.85 -3.08
CA ASN A 248 16.15 -1.30 -2.58
C ASN A 248 15.91 -1.05 -1.08
N TYR A 249 16.32 -2.02 -0.26
CA TYR A 249 16.23 -2.01 1.20
C TYR A 249 16.82 -0.73 1.84
N ALA A 250 17.57 0.06 1.07
CA ALA A 250 18.12 1.35 1.45
C ALA A 250 17.07 2.45 1.74
N GLU A 251 15.90 2.45 1.09
CA GLU A 251 14.91 3.53 1.28
C GLU A 251 13.92 3.25 2.42
N ILE A 252 13.48 2.00 2.60
CA ILE A 252 12.59 1.60 3.70
C ILE A 252 13.33 1.59 5.05
N THR A 253 14.64 1.28 5.06
CA THR A 253 15.43 1.36 6.30
C THR A 253 15.52 2.78 6.85
N ASN A 254 15.37 3.83 6.03
CA ASN A 254 15.39 5.21 6.54
C ASN A 254 14.12 5.61 7.30
N PHE A 255 12.99 4.92 7.12
CA PHE A 255 11.76 5.23 7.84
C PHE A 255 11.63 4.50 9.20
N ARG A 256 12.28 3.32 9.35
CA ARG A 256 12.36 2.60 10.64
C ARG A 256 13.62 2.95 11.47
N ARG A 257 14.59 3.68 10.91
CA ARG A 257 15.83 4.13 11.58
C ARG A 257 15.69 5.45 12.36
N SER A 258 14.63 5.61 13.15
CA SER A 258 14.63 6.70 14.15
C SER A 258 15.57 6.43 15.34
N ASN A 259 16.18 5.25 15.44
CA ASN A 259 17.26 4.97 16.40
C ASN A 259 18.48 4.41 15.64
N GLN A 260 19.28 5.28 15.04
CA GLN A 260 20.65 4.90 14.69
C GLN A 260 21.39 4.61 16.00
N ILE A 261 21.72 3.34 16.23
CA ILE A 261 22.66 2.94 17.26
C ILE A 261 23.98 3.69 16.99
N PRO A 262 24.50 4.49 17.93
CA PRO A 262 25.77 5.20 17.79
C PRO A 262 26.89 4.27 17.30
N ILE A 263 27.79 4.77 16.45
CA ILE A 263 28.90 3.99 15.86
C ILE A 263 29.72 3.23 16.92
N LEU A 264 29.95 3.86 18.08
CA LEU A 264 30.62 3.24 19.23
C LEU A 264 29.87 2.03 19.77
N ILE A 265 28.54 2.11 19.88
CA ILE A 265 27.70 0.98 20.34
C ILE A 265 27.65 -0.10 19.24
N ARG A 266 27.65 0.28 17.96
CA ARG A 266 27.73 -0.68 16.86
C ARG A 266 29.05 -1.46 16.91
N ILE A 267 30.18 -0.79 17.15
CA ILE A 267 31.49 -1.42 17.33
C ILE A 267 31.50 -2.30 18.58
N ALA A 268 30.97 -1.83 19.71
CA ALA A 268 30.86 -2.61 20.94
C ALA A 268 30.00 -3.89 20.75
N MET A 269 28.93 -3.82 19.95
CA MET A 269 28.11 -4.98 19.60
C MET A 269 28.83 -5.99 18.70
N TYR A 270 29.79 -5.56 17.87
CA TYR A 270 30.65 -6.48 17.10
C TYR A 270 31.67 -7.22 17.97
N PHE A 271 32.02 -6.70 19.14
CA PHE A 271 32.88 -7.38 20.11
C PHE A 271 32.10 -8.14 21.19
N SER A 272 30.77 -8.08 21.17
CA SER A 272 29.94 -8.74 22.19
C SER A 272 29.71 -10.21 21.83
N TYR A 273 30.10 -11.11 22.73
CA TYR A 273 29.78 -12.54 22.68
C TYR A 273 28.27 -12.80 22.57
N ILE A 274 27.43 -11.89 23.08
CA ILE A 274 25.96 -12.00 23.06
C ILE A 274 25.44 -11.96 21.62
N ARG A 275 26.05 -11.15 20.74
CA ARG A 275 25.66 -11.06 19.34
C ARG A 275 25.87 -12.40 18.63
N TYR A 276 27.08 -12.95 18.74
CA TYR A 276 27.43 -14.22 18.10
C TYR A 276 26.71 -15.42 18.73
N GLY A 277 26.46 -15.37 20.05
CA GLY A 277 25.62 -16.37 20.73
C GLY A 277 24.17 -16.36 20.24
N LEU A 278 23.60 -15.19 19.99
CA LEU A 278 22.25 -15.04 19.46
C LEU A 278 22.17 -15.41 17.98
N GLU A 279 23.14 -15.01 17.16
CA GLU A 279 23.27 -15.44 15.76
C GLU A 279 23.37 -16.97 15.66
N GLY A 280 24.19 -17.60 16.52
CA GLY A 280 24.31 -19.06 16.61
C GLY A 280 23.03 -19.76 17.07
N LEU A 281 22.33 -19.21 18.06
CA LEU A 281 21.06 -19.75 18.55
C LEU A 281 19.96 -19.69 17.46
N VAL A 282 19.84 -18.55 16.78
CA VAL A 282 18.82 -18.35 15.73
C VAL A 282 19.07 -19.28 14.55
N ILE A 283 20.32 -19.47 14.12
CA ILE A 283 20.64 -20.46 13.09
C ILE A 283 20.40 -21.89 13.57
N ALA A 284 20.73 -22.22 14.82
CA ALA A 284 20.48 -23.55 15.36
C ALA A 284 18.98 -23.89 15.38
N ILE A 285 18.12 -22.90 15.64
CA ILE A 285 16.66 -23.07 15.69
C ILE A 285 16.04 -23.07 14.29
N TYR A 286 16.45 -22.17 13.40
CA TYR A 286 15.75 -21.89 12.14
C TYR A 286 16.55 -22.20 10.86
N GLY A 287 17.84 -22.49 10.96
CA GLY A 287 18.71 -22.77 9.80
C GLY A 287 18.73 -24.23 9.35
N SER A 288 19.61 -24.54 8.40
CA SER A 288 19.94 -25.90 7.92
C SER A 288 18.79 -26.68 7.27
N GLY A 289 17.85 -25.98 6.60
CA GLY A 289 16.81 -26.64 5.80
C GLY A 289 15.76 -27.38 6.63
N ARG A 290 15.43 -26.87 7.82
CA ARG A 290 14.38 -27.44 8.68
C ARG A 290 12.99 -27.35 8.05
N GLU A 291 12.12 -28.26 8.48
CA GLU A 291 10.71 -28.27 8.09
C GLU A 291 9.97 -27.00 8.54
N GLY A 292 8.92 -26.63 7.80
CA GLY A 292 8.14 -25.42 8.06
C GLY A 292 7.46 -25.45 9.43
N MET A 293 7.40 -24.31 10.10
CA MET A 293 6.83 -24.21 11.43
C MET A 293 5.31 -24.36 11.43
N PHE A 294 4.78 -24.94 12.52
CA PHE A 294 3.34 -25.09 12.71
C PHE A 294 2.67 -23.71 12.75
N CYS A 295 1.67 -23.52 11.89
CA CYS A 295 0.87 -22.31 11.89
C CYS A 295 -0.56 -22.61 12.35
N PRO A 296 -1.11 -21.84 13.32
CA PRO A 296 -2.49 -22.00 13.76
C PRO A 296 -3.47 -21.81 12.59
N PRO A 297 -4.55 -22.61 12.53
CA PRO A 297 -5.54 -22.54 11.43
C PRO A 297 -6.38 -21.24 11.41
N GLU A 298 -6.26 -20.41 12.45
CA GLU A 298 -6.96 -19.13 12.60
C GLU A 298 -6.23 -17.96 11.93
N GLU A 299 -4.94 -18.13 11.62
CA GLU A 299 -4.12 -17.12 10.97
C GLU A 299 -4.10 -17.32 9.45
N ILE A 300 -4.59 -16.31 8.72
CA ILE A 300 -4.75 -16.33 7.26
C ILE A 300 -3.42 -16.10 6.53
N PHE A 301 -2.43 -15.53 7.23
CA PHE A 301 -1.09 -15.25 6.70
C PHE A 301 -0.05 -15.54 7.78
N CYS A 302 0.91 -16.39 7.45
CA CYS A 302 1.90 -16.91 8.38
C CYS A 302 3.29 -16.73 7.79
N GLU A 303 3.79 -15.50 7.91
CA GLU A 303 5.07 -15.07 7.34
C GLU A 303 6.26 -15.90 7.86
N ILE A 304 6.13 -16.41 9.08
CA ILE A 304 7.16 -17.16 9.81
C ILE A 304 7.08 -18.68 9.48
N ARG A 305 6.17 -19.12 8.61
CA ARG A 305 6.03 -20.56 8.27
C ARG A 305 7.31 -21.14 7.68
N TYR A 306 8.07 -20.35 6.92
CA TYR A 306 9.31 -20.77 6.27
C TYR A 306 10.51 -20.20 7.03
N PRO A 307 11.31 -21.05 7.69
CA PRO A 307 12.47 -20.62 8.47
C PRO A 307 13.49 -19.80 7.66
N ASP A 308 13.67 -20.14 6.39
CA ASP A 308 14.56 -19.41 5.49
C ASP A 308 14.12 -17.96 5.31
N GLU A 309 12.82 -17.71 5.17
CA GLU A 309 12.28 -16.35 4.98
C GLU A 309 12.37 -15.53 6.28
N LEU A 310 12.18 -16.18 7.43
CA LEU A 310 12.44 -15.57 8.73
C LEU A 310 13.91 -15.14 8.85
N LEU A 311 14.86 -15.99 8.44
CA LEU A 311 16.30 -15.68 8.47
C LEU A 311 16.65 -14.51 7.55
N LYS A 312 15.98 -14.36 6.40
CA LYS A 312 16.08 -13.18 5.54
C LYS A 312 15.60 -11.91 6.25
N GLN A 313 14.45 -11.99 6.91
CA GLN A 313 13.87 -10.83 7.60
C GLN A 313 14.71 -10.35 8.78
N VAL A 314 15.35 -11.26 9.52
CA VAL A 314 16.27 -10.89 10.62
C VAL A 314 17.68 -10.53 10.12
N GLY A 315 17.95 -10.60 8.82
CA GLY A 315 19.23 -10.26 8.22
C GLY A 315 20.34 -11.25 8.53
N MET A 316 20.01 -12.53 8.72
CA MET A 316 20.93 -13.61 9.11
C MET A 316 21.12 -14.64 7.98
N GLU A 317 21.09 -14.20 6.72
CA GLU A 317 21.20 -15.07 5.54
C GLU A 317 22.61 -15.65 5.32
N SER A 318 23.65 -14.96 5.81
CA SER A 318 25.05 -15.31 5.56
C SER A 318 25.92 -15.04 6.80
N VAL A 319 25.85 -15.95 7.77
CA VAL A 319 26.72 -15.88 8.95
C VAL A 319 28.06 -16.51 8.64
N ASN A 320 29.12 -15.68 8.66
CA ASN A 320 30.50 -16.11 8.46
C ASN A 320 31.10 -16.62 9.78
N TYR A 321 31.07 -17.94 9.98
CA TYR A 321 31.62 -18.60 11.19
C TYR A 321 33.11 -18.27 11.45
N CYS A 322 33.91 -18.04 10.39
CA CYS A 322 35.33 -17.72 10.52
C CYS A 322 35.62 -16.44 11.32
N PHE A 323 34.72 -15.44 11.25
CA PHE A 323 34.92 -14.19 12.00
C PHE A 323 34.55 -14.30 13.48
N GLY A 324 33.67 -15.25 13.86
CA GLY A 324 33.26 -15.48 15.25
C GLY A 324 34.24 -16.36 16.05
N LEU A 325 35.08 -17.15 15.38
CA LEU A 325 36.10 -17.99 16.02
C LEU A 325 37.36 -17.20 16.42
N LEU A 326 37.70 -16.12 15.72
CA LEU A 326 38.89 -15.29 16.00
C LEU A 326 38.90 -14.68 17.42
N PRO A 327 37.81 -14.08 17.93
CA PRO A 327 37.75 -13.60 19.32
C PRO A 327 37.79 -14.73 20.35
N PHE A 328 37.15 -15.87 20.04
CA PHE A 328 37.10 -17.04 20.91
C PHE A 328 38.50 -17.67 21.10
N TYR A 329 39.28 -17.77 20.03
CA TYR A 329 40.66 -18.24 20.09
C TYR A 329 41.60 -17.24 20.81
N ALA A 330 41.39 -15.93 20.63
CA ALA A 330 42.21 -14.90 21.28
C ALA A 330 42.02 -14.84 22.80
N GLU A 331 40.84 -15.23 23.31
CA GLU A 331 40.50 -15.13 24.74
C GLU A 331 40.71 -16.44 25.51
N PHE A 332 40.68 -17.61 24.83
CA PHE A 332 40.85 -18.94 25.44
C PHE A 332 42.17 -19.67 25.11
N LEU A 333 43.10 -19.05 24.37
CA LEU A 333 44.48 -19.57 24.30
C LEU A 333 45.12 -19.49 25.70
N PRO A 334 45.77 -20.56 26.20
CA PRO A 334 46.52 -20.50 27.44
C PRO A 334 47.59 -19.42 27.29
N ARG A 335 47.47 -18.36 28.10
CA ARG A 335 48.58 -17.40 28.25
C ARG A 335 49.77 -18.18 28.83
N PRO A 336 50.99 -18.03 28.26
CA PRO A 336 52.17 -18.75 28.72
C PRO A 336 52.55 -18.42 30.16
#